data_AF-A0A0J7K6V9-F1
#
_entry.id   AF-A0A0J7K6V9-F1
#
_cell.length_a   1.000
_cell.length_b   1.000
_cell.length_c   1.000
_cell.angle_alpha   90.00
_cell.angle_beta   90.00
_cell.angle_gamma   90.00
#
_symmetry.space_group_name_H-M   'P 1'
#
loop_
_entity.id
_entity.type
_entity.pdbx_description
1 polymer ?
#
loop_
_entity_poly.entity_id
_entity_poly.type
_entity_poly.pdbx_seq_one_letter_code
_entity_poly.pdbx_strand_id
1 'polypeptide(L)'
;MNVCRRTRVETELKRMNVLLENILKYVKEKQQVSHKPAILPISSLTEMETFETIDDDTYYDVRLYVIINTLKNQRVEFQAQMKETLRTAKERLRSKIRPRKQFVTDVTIRRNMWNDDA
;
A
#
# COMPACT_ATOMS: atom_id res chain seq x y z
N MET A 1 -16.82 -27.62 22.28
CA MET A 1 -17.54 -26.58 21.50
C MET A 1 -16.64 -25.63 20.69
N ASN A 2 -15.33 -25.51 20.97
CA ASN A 2 -14.47 -24.52 20.32
C ASN A 2 -14.03 -24.84 18.88
N VAL A 3 -13.97 -26.12 18.50
CA VAL A 3 -13.55 -26.56 17.16
C VAL A 3 -14.57 -26.15 16.09
N CYS A 4 -15.87 -26.31 16.36
CA CYS A 4 -16.94 -25.93 15.44
C CYS A 4 -17.02 -24.42 15.18
N ARG A 5 -16.70 -23.61 16.20
CA ARG A 5 -16.62 -22.14 16.05
C ARG A 5 -15.41 -21.74 15.20
N ARG A 6 -14.27 -22.41 15.35
CA ARG A 6 -13.04 -22.14 14.60
C ARG A 6 -13.18 -22.50 13.11
N THR A 7 -13.73 -23.68 12.80
CA THR A 7 -13.94 -24.13 11.42
C THR A 7 -14.93 -23.23 10.68
N ARG A 8 -15.99 -22.76 11.36
CA ARG A 8 -16.93 -21.79 10.81
C ARG A 8 -16.28 -20.45 10.44
N VAL A 9 -15.40 -19.94 11.30
CA VAL A 9 -14.67 -18.69 11.02
C VAL A 9 -13.70 -18.89 9.85
N GLU A 10 -13.02 -20.03 9.76
CA GLU A 10 -12.13 -20.35 8.65
C GLU A 10 -12.86 -20.47 7.31
N THR A 11 -14.09 -21.03 7.29
CA THR A 11 -14.89 -21.10 6.07
C THR A 11 -15.36 -19.73 5.60
N GLU A 12 -15.75 -18.84 6.52
CA GLU A 12 -16.14 -17.47 6.19
C GLU A 12 -14.95 -16.67 5.67
N LEU A 13 -13.76 -16.81 6.29
CA LEU A 13 -12.53 -16.18 5.80
C LEU A 13 -12.17 -16.62 4.37
N LYS A 14 -12.32 -17.91 4.04
CA LYS A 14 -12.10 -18.40 2.67
C LYS A 14 -13.10 -17.81 1.68
N ARG A 15 -14.38 -17.72 2.06
CA ARG A 15 -15.42 -17.08 1.23
C ARG A 15 -15.12 -15.60 0.98
N MET A 16 -14.71 -14.89 2.02
CA MET A 16 -14.30 -13.49 1.92
C MET A 16 -13.08 -13.32 1.02
N ASN A 17 -12.07 -14.18 1.13
CA ASN A 17 -10.91 -14.13 0.25
C ASN A 17 -11.29 -14.36 -1.22
N VAL A 18 -12.13 -15.35 -1.53
CA VAL A 18 -12.61 -15.58 -2.90
C VAL A 18 -13.37 -14.37 -3.44
N LEU A 19 -14.23 -13.75 -2.61
CA LEU A 19 -14.94 -12.54 -3.00
C LEU A 19 -13.99 -11.38 -3.27
N LEU A 20 -12.98 -11.18 -2.41
CA LEU A 20 -11.96 -10.15 -2.60
C LEU A 20 -11.17 -10.37 -3.88
N GLU A 21 -10.74 -11.60 -4.16
CA GLU A 21 -10.04 -11.95 -5.40
C GLU A 21 -10.92 -11.69 -6.63
N ASN A 22 -12.21 -12.02 -6.57
CA ASN A 22 -13.15 -11.73 -7.65
C ASN A 22 -13.35 -10.22 -7.87
N ILE A 23 -13.44 -9.43 -6.79
CA ILE A 23 -13.52 -7.97 -6.87
C ILE A 23 -12.22 -7.41 -7.45
N LEU A 24 -11.06 -7.89 -7.00
CA LEU A 24 -9.76 -7.46 -7.51
C LEU A 24 -9.61 -7.79 -9.00
N LYS A 25 -10.05 -8.97 -9.43
CA LYS A 25 -10.09 -9.37 -10.83
C LYS A 25 -11.00 -8.44 -11.64
N TYR A 26 -12.24 -8.22 -11.18
CA TYR A 26 -13.19 -7.33 -11.84
C TYR A 26 -12.65 -5.89 -11.93
N VAL A 27 -12.08 -5.38 -10.84
CA VAL A 27 -11.46 -4.05 -10.79
C VAL A 27 -10.25 -3.99 -11.71
N LYS A 28 -9.42 -5.03 -11.80
CA LYS A 28 -8.25 -5.06 -12.69
C LYS A 28 -8.65 -5.13 -14.17
N GLU A 29 -9.71 -5.86 -14.49
CA GLU A 29 -10.29 -5.93 -15.84
C GLU A 29 -10.98 -4.61 -16.24
N LYS A 30 -11.64 -3.94 -15.28
CA LYS A 30 -12.34 -2.66 -15.49
C LYS A 30 -11.47 -1.43 -15.29
N GLN A 31 -10.31 -1.59 -14.65
CA GLN A 31 -9.24 -0.61 -14.69
C GLN A 31 -8.77 -0.65 -16.13
N GLN A 32 -9.50 0.07 -16.99
CA GLN A 32 -9.09 0.44 -18.33
C GLN A 32 -7.62 0.75 -18.18
N VAL A 33 -6.80 -0.13 -18.75
CA VAL A 33 -5.41 0.18 -19.03
C VAL A 33 -5.54 1.52 -19.73
N SER A 34 -5.07 2.58 -19.07
CA SER A 34 -5.06 3.92 -19.61
C SER A 34 -4.39 3.77 -20.95
N HIS A 35 -5.18 3.65 -22.01
CA HIS A 35 -4.65 3.23 -23.29
C HIS A 35 -3.81 4.41 -23.72
N LYS A 36 -2.52 4.17 -23.95
CA LYS A 36 -1.66 5.27 -24.37
C LYS A 36 -2.12 5.65 -25.77
N PRO A 37 -2.63 6.89 -25.97
CA PRO A 37 -3.05 7.33 -27.29
C PRO A 37 -1.85 7.23 -28.23
N ALA A 38 -2.08 6.78 -29.47
CA ALA A 38 -1.01 6.58 -30.45
C ALA A 38 -0.26 7.89 -30.76
N ILE A 39 -0.93 9.04 -30.58
CA ILE A 39 -0.36 10.38 -30.80
C ILE A 39 0.65 10.83 -29.73
N LEU A 40 0.89 10.00 -28.69
CA LEU A 40 1.88 10.30 -27.65
C LEU A 40 3.09 9.33 -27.69
N PRO A 41 4.33 9.83 -27.48
CA PRO A 41 4.67 11.22 -27.19
C PRO A 41 4.80 12.04 -28.48
N ILE A 42 4.36 13.30 -28.45
CA ILE A 42 4.63 14.26 -29.54
C ILE A 42 6.13 14.58 -29.50
N SER A 43 6.83 14.29 -30.58
CA SER A 43 8.30 14.35 -30.70
C SER A 43 8.77 15.19 -31.89
N SER A 44 7.86 15.59 -32.78
CA SER A 44 8.16 16.41 -33.96
C SER A 44 7.13 17.53 -34.16
N LEU A 45 7.51 18.53 -34.95
CA LEU A 45 6.64 19.65 -35.28
C LEU A 45 5.46 19.22 -36.16
N THR A 46 5.67 18.25 -37.05
CA THR A 46 4.61 17.63 -37.85
C THR A 46 3.59 16.89 -36.99
N GLU A 47 4.03 16.19 -35.94
CA GLU A 47 3.09 15.55 -35.00
C GLU A 47 2.26 16.57 -34.22
N MET A 48 2.84 17.73 -33.89
CA MET A 48 2.12 18.84 -33.26
C MET A 48 1.01 19.40 -34.17
N GLU A 49 1.33 19.62 -35.45
CA GLU A 49 0.34 20.06 -36.43
C GLU A 49 -0.79 19.03 -36.60
N THR A 50 -0.45 17.74 -36.67
CA THR A 50 -1.48 16.68 -36.73
C THR A 50 -2.33 16.62 -35.46
N PHE A 51 -1.76 16.94 -34.30
CA PHE A 51 -2.45 17.01 -33.02
C PHE A 51 -3.45 18.18 -32.97
N GLU A 52 -3.13 19.31 -33.60
CA GLU A 52 -4.02 20.47 -33.64
C GLU A 52 -5.31 20.20 -34.45
N THR A 53 -5.26 19.25 -35.39
CA THR A 53 -6.38 18.90 -36.27
C THR A 53 -7.13 17.62 -35.87
N ILE A 54 -6.89 17.06 -34.68
CA ILE A 54 -7.58 15.83 -34.25
C ILE A 54 -9.07 16.06 -33.98
N ASP A 55 -9.82 14.97 -34.02
CA ASP A 55 -11.22 14.96 -33.59
C ASP A 55 -11.36 15.04 -32.06
N ASP A 56 -12.56 15.44 -31.62
CA ASP A 56 -12.88 15.61 -30.20
C ASP A 56 -12.72 14.31 -29.40
N ASP A 57 -13.07 13.15 -29.95
CA ASP A 57 -13.00 11.87 -29.22
C ASP A 57 -11.53 11.50 -28.94
N THR A 58 -10.66 11.67 -29.93
CA THR A 58 -9.20 11.49 -29.78
C THR A 58 -8.63 12.51 -28.79
N TYR A 59 -9.09 13.75 -28.82
CA TYR A 59 -8.70 14.76 -27.83
C TYR A 59 -9.12 14.35 -26.40
N TYR A 60 -10.33 13.85 -26.21
CA TYR A 60 -10.82 13.37 -24.91
C TYR A 60 -9.98 12.21 -24.39
N ASP A 61 -9.60 11.25 -25.23
CA ASP A 61 -8.75 10.12 -24.84
C ASP A 61 -7.37 10.60 -24.37
N VAL A 62 -6.75 11.53 -25.11
CA VAL A 62 -5.48 12.16 -24.72
C VAL A 62 -5.59 12.92 -23.41
N ARG A 63 -6.62 13.74 -23.26
CA ARG A 63 -6.88 14.50 -22.03
C ARG A 63 -7.07 13.56 -20.84
N LEU A 64 -7.86 12.50 -21.01
CA LEU A 64 -8.13 11.52 -19.98
C LEU A 64 -6.85 10.75 -19.59
N TYR A 65 -6.05 10.34 -20.57
CA TYR A 65 -4.77 9.67 -20.33
C TYR A 65 -3.81 10.53 -19.50
N VAL A 66 -3.66 11.81 -19.85
CA VAL A 66 -2.77 12.74 -19.11
C VAL A 66 -3.29 12.96 -17.69
N ILE A 67 -4.58 13.18 -17.49
CA ILE A 67 -5.19 13.37 -16.15
C ILE A 67 -5.02 12.11 -15.30
N ILE A 68 -5.33 10.93 -15.84
CA ILE A 68 -5.24 9.67 -15.09
C ILE A 68 -3.79 9.39 -14.69
N ASN A 69 -2.81 9.59 -15.57
CA ASN A 69 -1.42 9.30 -15.26
C ASN A 69 -0.79 10.30 -14.29
N THR A 70 -1.13 11.59 -14.42
CA THR A 70 -0.71 12.61 -13.43
C THR A 70 -1.32 12.35 -12.05
N LEU A 71 -2.61 12.04 -11.97
CA LEU A 71 -3.29 11.72 -10.70
C LEU A 71 -2.80 10.41 -10.08
N LYS A 72 -2.50 9.38 -10.89
CA LYS A 72 -1.90 8.13 -10.40
C LYS A 72 -0.56 8.38 -9.73
N ASN A 73 0.29 9.20 -10.34
CA ASN A 73 1.59 9.55 -9.77
C ASN A 73 1.44 10.25 -8.41
N GLN A 74 0.57 11.25 -8.31
CA GLN A 74 0.27 11.93 -7.05
C GLN A 74 -0.28 10.99 -5.97
N ARG A 75 -1.16 10.06 -6.36
CA ARG A 75 -1.74 9.08 -5.42
C ARG A 75 -0.67 8.14 -4.86
N VAL A 76 0.31 7.72 -5.66
CA VAL A 76 1.40 6.84 -5.20
C VAL A 76 2.29 7.56 -4.20
N GLU A 77 2.66 8.81 -4.49
CA GLU A 77 3.45 9.65 -3.57
C GLU A 77 2.72 9.86 -2.25
N PHE A 78 1.44 10.21 -2.30
CA PHE A 78 0.62 10.38 -1.11
C PHE A 78 0.51 9.08 -0.30
N GLN A 79 0.30 7.94 -0.96
CA GLN A 79 0.27 6.63 -0.29
C GLN A 79 1.60 6.27 0.36
N ALA A 80 2.72 6.58 -0.28
CA ALA A 80 4.06 6.35 0.28
C ALA A 80 4.27 7.21 1.54
N GLN A 81 3.91 8.49 1.47
CA GLN A 81 3.97 9.40 2.61
C GLN A 81 3.08 8.92 3.77
N MET A 82 1.85 8.49 3.49
CA MET A 82 0.94 7.96 4.51
C MET A 82 1.47 6.66 5.14
N LYS A 83 2.08 5.77 4.37
CA LYS A 83 2.71 4.56 4.91
C LYS A 83 3.88 4.90 5.82
N GLU A 84 4.70 5.86 5.42
CA GLU A 84 5.88 6.28 6.19
C GLU A 84 5.51 6.99 7.49
N THR A 85 4.50 7.86 7.46
CA THR A 85 3.97 8.53 8.66
C THR A 85 3.37 7.52 9.64
N LEU A 86 2.59 6.56 9.17
CA LEU A 86 2.05 5.48 10.01
C LEU A 86 3.15 4.58 10.58
N ARG A 87 4.15 4.23 9.78
CA ARG A 87 5.32 3.46 10.23
C ARG A 87 6.04 4.19 11.37
N THR A 88 6.31 5.47 11.18
CA THR A 88 6.96 6.33 12.18
C THR A 88 6.13 6.46 13.45
N ALA A 89 4.82 6.70 13.34
CA ALA A 89 3.93 6.79 14.49
C ALA A 89 3.87 5.48 15.29
N LYS A 90 3.81 4.34 14.59
CA LYS A 90 3.87 3.00 15.20
C LYS A 90 5.19 2.76 15.90
N GLU A 91 6.32 3.16 15.32
CA GLU A 91 7.63 3.02 15.94
C GLU A 91 7.75 3.85 17.22
N ARG A 92 7.25 5.11 17.20
CA ARG A 92 7.16 5.97 18.39
C ARG A 92 6.31 5.34 19.50
N LEU A 93 5.21 4.68 19.16
CA LEU A 93 4.39 4.00 20.15
C LEU A 93 5.12 2.78 20.74
N ARG A 94 5.81 2.01 19.90
CA ARG A 94 6.60 0.84 20.34
C ARG A 94 7.77 1.24 21.22
N SER A 95 8.45 2.33 20.91
CA SER A 95 9.55 2.85 21.73
C SER A 95 9.07 3.38 23.08
N LYS A 96 7.84 3.91 23.17
CA LYS A 96 7.21 4.30 24.44
C LYS A 96 6.76 3.10 25.29
N ILE A 97 6.23 2.05 24.66
CA ILE A 97 5.70 0.87 25.39
C ILE A 97 6.83 -0.06 25.84
N ARG A 98 7.94 -0.14 25.11
CA ARG A 98 9.12 -0.87 25.59
C ARG A 98 9.74 -0.08 26.73
N PRO A 99 9.71 -0.55 28.00
CA PRO A 99 10.50 0.09 29.02
C PRO A 99 11.96 0.04 28.54
N ARG A 100 12.60 1.20 28.51
CA ARG A 100 14.04 1.30 28.32
C ARG A 100 14.61 0.36 29.38
N LYS A 101 15.16 -0.79 28.99
CA LYS A 101 16.10 -1.52 29.86
C LYS A 101 17.23 -0.53 30.05
N GLN A 102 17.12 0.30 31.07
CA GLN A 102 18.26 0.94 31.67
C GLN A 102 19.18 -0.22 31.98
N PHE A 103 20.22 -0.39 31.17
CA PHE A 103 21.44 -0.97 31.69
C PHE A 103 21.87 0.01 32.78
N VAL A 104 21.35 -0.23 33.98
CA VAL A 104 21.86 0.35 35.20
C VAL A 104 23.25 -0.25 35.33
N THR A 105 24.23 0.46 34.80
CA THR A 105 25.59 0.42 35.31
C THR A 105 25.53 1.01 36.71
N ASP A 106 25.09 0.21 37.67
CA ASP A 106 25.22 0.53 39.10
C ASP A 106 25.29 -0.78 39.88
N VAL A 107 26.53 -1.24 40.02
CA VAL A 107 27.16 -1.51 41.32
C VAL A 107 26.20 -2.04 42.41
N THR A 108 26.37 -3.32 42.76
CA THR A 108 25.99 -3.93 44.06
C THR A 108 24.55 -4.42 44.24
N ILE A 109 24.15 -5.49 43.56
CA ILE A 109 23.11 -6.39 44.09
C ILE A 109 23.60 -7.85 44.01
N ARG A 110 24.19 -8.23 45.14
CA ARG A 110 24.24 -9.56 45.76
C ARG A 110 24.01 -10.76 44.83
N ARG A 111 25.13 -11.43 44.56
CA ARG A 111 25.24 -12.89 44.52
C ARG A 111 24.33 -13.53 45.58
N ASN A 112 23.65 -14.60 45.20
CA ASN A 112 23.07 -15.71 45.99
C ASN A 112 21.64 -16.01 45.48
N MET A 113 21.55 -16.72 44.36
CA MET A 113 20.28 -17.28 43.86
C MET A 113 20.39 -18.78 43.52
N TRP A 114 21.44 -19.43 44.02
CA TRP A 114 21.70 -20.86 43.92
C TRP A 114 22.42 -21.32 45.19
N ASN A 115 21.70 -21.37 46.30
CA ASN A 115 22.03 -22.29 47.39
C ASN A 115 20.85 -23.26 47.45
N ASP A 116 20.97 -24.36 46.71
CA ASP A 116 20.16 -25.55 46.95
C ASP A 116 20.80 -26.25 48.17
N ASP A 117 20.09 -26.21 49.28
CA ASP A 117 20.49 -26.88 50.53
C ASP A 117 20.46 -28.41 50.38
N ALA A 118 21.38 -29.02 51.12
CA ALA A 118 21.75 -30.44 51.20
C ALA A 118 20.68 -31.37 51.80
#